data_AF-A0A9E1AHQ7-F1
#
_entry.id   AF-A0A9E1AHQ7-F1
#
_cell.length_a   1.000
_cell.length_b   1.000
_cell.length_c   1.000
_cell.angle_alpha   90.00
_cell.angle_beta   90.00
_cell.angle_gamma   90.00
#
_symmetry.space_group_name_H-M   'P 1'
#
loop_
_entity.id
_entity.type
_entity.pdbx_description
1 polymer ?
#
loop_
_entity_poly.entity_id
_entity_poly.type
_entity_poly.pdbx_seq_one_letter_code
_entity_poly.pdbx_strand_id
1 'polypeptide(L)'
;MKRTICLLLALTLLCGLTACAKTAPLTRLFGLTVCTKTAPEESQIVLQPQQTAETAPEAPPQTDAPEEQAEPEAPAQEETVFPMPTGSMFGLTGRQAVLFDAAVQQKYPREDTTIVIPSLRVYGSFEEGSRTVVICDLHYDFYWDYTGADWEWNAGGMTSYARAELETQNGAEVCTGFEILPDGEGTSYWIHDNCGPLAAQNADGNWVLPEAAGEWFPAGKNLLQTYLDALAVPWKK
;
A
#
# COMPACT_ATOMS: atom_id res chain seq x y z
N MET A 1 -26.15 12.28 62.18
CA MET A 1 -26.62 12.10 60.78
C MET A 1 -25.41 11.89 59.89
N LYS A 2 -25.02 10.65 59.60
CA LYS A 2 -23.93 10.30 58.64
C LYS A 2 -23.77 8.79 58.38
N ARG A 3 -24.61 7.94 58.99
CA ARG A 3 -24.56 6.47 58.82
C ARG A 3 -25.70 5.88 57.98
N THR A 4 -26.63 6.71 57.51
CA THR A 4 -27.81 6.25 56.76
C THR A 4 -27.68 6.36 55.23
N ILE A 5 -26.57 6.88 54.72
CA ILE A 5 -26.37 7.09 53.27
C ILE A 5 -25.62 5.92 52.60
N CYS A 6 -24.87 5.10 53.34
CA CYS A 6 -24.11 3.99 52.75
C CYS A 6 -24.94 2.73 52.42
N LEU A 7 -26.21 2.64 52.86
CA LEU A 7 -27.05 1.46 52.62
C LEU A 7 -27.95 1.57 51.39
N LEU A 8 -28.03 2.75 50.74
CA LEU A 8 -28.89 2.98 49.57
C LEU A 8 -28.17 2.83 48.23
N LEU A 9 -26.83 2.84 48.19
CA LEU A 9 -26.08 2.64 46.95
C LEU A 9 -25.68 1.18 46.68
N ALA A 10 -25.89 0.28 47.64
CA ALA A 10 -25.53 -1.14 47.51
C ALA A 10 -26.68 -2.02 46.97
N LEU A 11 -27.89 -1.48 46.78
CA LEU A 11 -29.08 -2.26 46.44
C LEU A 11 -29.55 -2.09 44.98
N THR A 12 -28.90 -1.24 44.17
CA THR A 12 -29.33 -0.97 42.78
C THR A 12 -28.50 -1.66 41.70
N LEU A 13 -27.48 -2.46 42.05
CA LEU A 13 -26.63 -3.12 41.04
C LEU A 13 -26.84 -4.63 40.89
N LEU A 14 -27.93 -5.19 41.44
CA LEU A 14 -28.18 -6.64 41.44
C LEU A 14 -29.46 -7.12 40.73
N CYS A 15 -30.19 -6.28 39.98
CA CYS A 15 -31.40 -6.73 39.28
C CYS A 15 -31.52 -6.12 37.87
N GLY A 16 -31.45 -6.96 36.83
CA GLY A 16 -31.89 -6.62 35.47
C GLY A 16 -31.13 -7.35 34.36
N LEU A 17 -31.37 -8.66 34.18
CA LEU A 17 -32.06 -9.25 33.01
C LEU A 17 -31.20 -9.32 31.72
N THR A 18 -30.48 -10.42 31.44
CA THR A 18 -30.89 -11.66 30.74
C THR A 18 -31.74 -11.51 29.45
N ALA A 19 -31.10 -11.96 28.34
CA ALA A 19 -31.59 -12.86 27.28
C ALA A 19 -32.04 -12.32 25.89
N CYS A 20 -31.29 -12.81 24.88
CA CYS A 20 -31.70 -13.42 23.60
C CYS A 20 -32.39 -12.59 22.49
N ALA A 21 -31.73 -12.51 21.32
CA ALA A 21 -32.16 -13.10 20.03
C ALA A 21 -31.21 -12.66 18.89
N LYS A 22 -30.47 -13.59 18.26
CA LYS A 22 -30.75 -14.22 16.94
C LYS A 22 -30.00 -13.59 15.74
N THR A 23 -28.99 -14.34 15.27
CA THR A 23 -28.71 -14.72 13.87
C THR A 23 -28.83 -13.69 12.72
N ALA A 24 -27.71 -13.49 12.04
CA ALA A 24 -27.53 -13.08 10.63
C ALA A 24 -28.40 -13.95 9.65
N PRO A 25 -28.57 -13.63 8.33
CA PRO A 25 -27.68 -12.84 7.47
C PRO A 25 -28.30 -11.86 6.45
N LEU A 26 -27.44 -11.00 5.91
CA LEU A 26 -27.68 -10.08 4.80
C LEU A 26 -27.85 -10.88 3.49
N THR A 27 -28.98 -10.71 2.81
CA THR A 27 -29.21 -11.26 1.46
C THR A 27 -29.21 -10.14 0.44
N ARG A 28 -28.43 -10.33 -0.63
CA ARG A 28 -28.43 -9.55 -1.87
C ARG A 28 -29.85 -9.38 -2.43
N LEU A 29 -30.17 -8.19 -2.92
CA LEU A 29 -31.17 -8.04 -3.98
C LEU A 29 -30.67 -7.03 -5.03
N PHE A 30 -30.51 -7.52 -6.25
CA PHE A 30 -30.46 -6.74 -7.47
C PHE A 30 -31.83 -6.07 -7.70
N GLY A 31 -31.84 -4.85 -8.23
CA GLY A 31 -33.06 -4.18 -8.70
C GLY A 31 -32.76 -2.85 -9.35
N LEU A 32 -32.64 -2.84 -10.69
CA LEU A 32 -32.76 -1.66 -11.53
C LEU A 32 -34.11 -0.96 -11.27
N THR A 33 -34.14 0.37 -11.23
CA THR A 33 -34.98 1.23 -12.11
C THR A 33 -34.82 2.70 -11.74
N VAL A 34 -34.35 3.46 -12.72
CA VAL A 34 -34.62 4.87 -13.09
C VAL A 34 -35.55 5.66 -12.16
N CYS A 35 -35.12 6.87 -11.76
CA CYS A 35 -35.96 8.09 -11.75
C CYS A 35 -35.12 9.37 -11.59
N THR A 36 -35.08 10.13 -12.68
CA THR A 36 -35.07 11.61 -12.80
C THR A 36 -34.11 12.44 -11.95
N LYS A 37 -33.10 12.98 -12.63
CA LYS A 37 -32.28 14.12 -12.26
C LYS A 37 -33.11 15.42 -12.37
N THR A 38 -33.25 16.16 -11.28
CA THR A 38 -33.74 17.55 -11.28
C THR A 38 -32.53 18.49 -11.26
N ALA A 39 -32.53 19.46 -12.18
CA ALA A 39 -31.68 20.65 -12.17
C ALA A 39 -32.59 21.89 -12.24
N PRO A 40 -32.26 23.02 -11.60
CA PRO A 40 -32.84 24.33 -11.94
C PRO A 40 -31.95 25.04 -13.00
N GLU A 41 -32.55 25.54 -14.09
CA GLU A 41 -32.91 26.96 -14.35
C GLU A 41 -31.66 27.86 -14.56
N GLU A 42 -31.56 28.78 -15.53
CA GLU A 42 -32.52 29.48 -16.38
C GLU A 42 -31.69 30.23 -17.47
N SER A 43 -32.17 30.31 -18.71
CA SER A 43 -32.10 31.49 -19.60
C SER A 43 -32.23 31.11 -21.07
N GLN A 44 -33.41 31.40 -21.62
CA GLN A 44 -33.75 31.39 -23.03
C GLN A 44 -33.34 32.72 -23.67
N ILE A 45 -32.79 32.71 -24.88
CA ILE A 45 -33.21 33.67 -25.92
C ILE A 45 -33.31 32.93 -27.26
N VAL A 46 -34.43 33.19 -27.91
CA VAL A 46 -35.09 32.61 -29.08
C VAL A 46 -34.47 33.11 -30.41
N LEU A 47 -34.50 32.30 -31.48
CA LEU A 47 -35.18 32.61 -32.77
C LEU A 47 -34.94 31.53 -33.88
N GLN A 48 -35.98 31.36 -34.69
CA GLN A 48 -36.33 30.26 -35.61
C GLN A 48 -35.59 30.22 -36.97
N PRO A 49 -35.76 29.14 -37.77
CA PRO A 49 -34.93 28.80 -38.93
C PRO A 49 -35.53 29.24 -40.28
N GLN A 50 -34.70 29.49 -41.30
CA GLN A 50 -35.09 29.37 -42.71
C GLN A 50 -33.95 28.86 -43.59
N GLN A 51 -34.26 27.83 -44.39
CA GLN A 51 -33.51 27.37 -45.56
C GLN A 51 -33.57 28.42 -46.68
N THR A 52 -32.56 28.48 -47.56
CA THR A 52 -32.69 28.43 -49.04
C THR A 52 -31.29 28.20 -49.65
N ALA A 53 -31.27 27.52 -50.79
CA ALA A 53 -30.13 26.91 -51.48
C ALA A 53 -29.33 27.84 -52.42
N GLU A 54 -28.31 27.23 -53.04
CA GLU A 54 -27.50 27.63 -54.22
C GLU A 54 -26.47 28.75 -53.97
N THR A 55 -25.18 28.54 -54.24
CA THR A 55 -24.60 28.46 -55.59
C THR A 55 -23.17 27.88 -55.50
N ALA A 56 -22.77 27.01 -56.42
CA ALA A 56 -21.36 26.63 -56.64
C ALA A 56 -20.57 27.83 -57.23
N PRO A 57 -19.24 27.95 -57.01
CA PRO A 57 -18.34 27.40 -58.03
C PRO A 57 -16.95 26.92 -57.56
N GLU A 58 -16.37 26.10 -58.43
CA GLU A 58 -14.94 26.00 -58.77
C GLU A 58 -13.93 25.20 -57.92
N ALA A 59 -13.03 24.58 -58.69
CA ALA A 59 -12.05 23.55 -58.36
C ALA A 59 -10.93 24.03 -57.41
N PRO A 60 -10.30 23.13 -56.64
CA PRO A 60 -9.24 23.52 -55.71
C PRO A 60 -7.94 23.84 -56.46
N PRO A 61 -7.24 24.94 -56.14
CA PRO A 61 -5.83 25.05 -56.49
C PRO A 61 -5.03 24.11 -55.57
N GLN A 62 -4.28 23.18 -56.16
CA GLN A 62 -3.11 22.62 -55.50
C GLN A 62 -2.01 23.69 -55.49
N THR A 63 -1.26 23.85 -54.39
CA THR A 63 0.22 24.00 -54.35
C THR A 63 0.69 24.23 -52.90
N ASP A 64 1.59 23.34 -52.47
CA ASP A 64 2.63 23.38 -51.44
C ASP A 64 2.27 23.63 -49.96
N ALA A 65 2.09 22.51 -49.23
CA ALA A 65 2.41 22.42 -47.80
C ALA A 65 3.91 22.10 -47.64
N PRO A 66 4.65 22.78 -46.74
CA PRO A 66 6.02 22.39 -46.41
C PRO A 66 6.05 21.01 -45.76
N GLU A 67 7.00 20.16 -46.15
CA GLU A 67 7.28 18.87 -45.52
C GLU A 67 7.49 19.07 -44.01
N GLU A 68 6.54 18.58 -43.23
CA GLU A 68 6.66 18.38 -41.79
C GLU A 68 7.80 17.39 -41.57
N GLN A 69 8.95 17.91 -41.12
CA GLN A 69 10.06 17.09 -40.68
C GLN A 69 9.54 16.22 -39.54
N ALA A 70 9.40 14.92 -39.80
CA ALA A 70 9.15 13.94 -38.77
C ALA A 70 10.23 14.09 -37.69
N GLU A 71 9.80 14.59 -36.53
CA GLU A 71 10.57 14.55 -35.30
C GLU A 71 11.01 13.09 -35.09
N PRO A 72 12.29 12.82 -34.75
CA PRO A 72 12.71 11.45 -34.51
C PRO A 72 11.83 10.88 -33.41
N GLU A 73 11.01 9.89 -33.73
CA GLU A 73 10.28 9.13 -32.72
C GLU A 73 11.31 8.67 -31.68
N ALA A 74 11.16 9.18 -30.46
CA ALA A 74 11.91 8.68 -29.32
C ALA A 74 11.76 7.15 -29.34
N PRO A 75 12.84 6.37 -29.15
CA PRO A 75 12.74 4.93 -29.20
C PRO A 75 11.63 4.50 -28.23
N ALA A 76 10.64 3.78 -28.75
CA ALA A 76 9.62 3.15 -27.94
C ALA A 76 10.36 2.38 -26.84
N GLN A 77 10.20 2.83 -25.59
CA GLN A 77 10.78 2.15 -24.45
C GLN A 77 10.18 0.75 -24.46
N GLU A 78 11.01 -0.27 -24.68
CA GLU A 78 10.57 -1.65 -24.46
C GLU A 78 9.98 -1.71 -23.04
N GLU A 79 8.79 -2.28 -22.91
CA GLU A 79 8.11 -2.45 -21.63
C GLU A 79 8.93 -3.44 -20.78
N THR A 80 9.95 -2.92 -20.10
CA THR A 80 10.89 -3.74 -19.33
C THR A 80 10.22 -4.16 -18.03
N VAL A 81 9.76 -5.40 -17.98
CA VAL A 81 9.38 -6.03 -16.71
C VAL A 81 10.67 -6.29 -15.92
N PHE A 82 10.90 -5.47 -14.89
CA PHE A 82 12.05 -5.61 -14.00
C PHE A 82 11.95 -6.92 -13.18
N PRO A 83 13.05 -7.64 -12.97
CA PRO A 83 13.03 -8.82 -12.10
C PRO A 83 12.77 -8.40 -10.65
N MET A 84 12.10 -9.26 -9.87
CA MET A 84 11.83 -8.98 -8.46
C MET A 84 13.14 -8.75 -7.69
N PRO A 85 13.24 -7.67 -6.89
CA PRO A 85 14.36 -7.48 -5.97
C PRO A 85 14.51 -8.70 -5.05
N THR A 86 15.74 -9.10 -4.76
CA THR A 86 15.99 -10.16 -3.76
C THR A 86 17.01 -9.67 -2.76
N GLY A 87 16.97 -10.17 -1.53
CA GLY A 87 17.92 -9.78 -0.49
C GLY A 87 19.37 -10.03 -0.93
N SER A 88 19.61 -11.06 -1.75
CA SER A 88 20.93 -11.36 -2.30
C SER A 88 21.50 -10.26 -3.21
N MET A 89 20.65 -9.51 -3.95
CA MET A 89 21.09 -8.36 -4.75
C MET A 89 21.69 -7.25 -3.88
N PHE A 90 21.27 -7.18 -2.62
CA PHE A 90 21.75 -6.21 -1.63
C PHE A 90 22.76 -6.82 -0.64
N GLY A 91 23.27 -8.03 -0.92
CA GLY A 91 24.21 -8.72 -0.05
C GLY A 91 23.63 -9.19 1.30
N LEU A 92 22.30 -9.24 1.44
CA LEU A 92 21.63 -9.70 2.65
C LEU A 92 21.74 -11.24 2.76
N THR A 93 21.84 -11.73 4.00
CA THR A 93 21.90 -13.16 4.31
C THR A 93 21.08 -13.50 5.54
N GLY A 94 20.80 -14.79 5.75
CA GLY A 94 20.05 -15.28 6.91
C GLY A 94 18.69 -14.59 7.06
N ARG A 95 18.35 -14.23 8.30
CA ARG A 95 17.07 -13.59 8.63
C ARG A 95 16.79 -12.31 7.83
N GLN A 96 17.82 -11.49 7.58
CA GLN A 96 17.64 -10.23 6.85
C GLN A 96 17.17 -10.48 5.41
N ALA A 97 17.76 -11.47 4.73
CA ALA A 97 17.31 -11.86 3.39
C ALA A 97 15.87 -12.38 3.41
N VAL A 98 15.53 -13.24 4.38
CA VAL A 98 14.19 -13.82 4.53
C VAL A 98 13.13 -12.73 4.73
N LEU A 99 13.38 -11.77 5.62
CA LEU A 99 12.46 -10.66 5.88
C LEU A 99 12.32 -9.72 4.68
N PHE A 100 13.44 -9.41 4.02
CA PHE A 100 13.45 -8.58 2.82
C PHE A 100 12.63 -9.25 1.69
N ASP A 101 12.89 -10.52 1.41
CA ASP A 101 12.21 -11.27 0.35
C ASP A 101 10.71 -11.43 0.64
N ALA A 102 10.33 -11.57 1.91
CA ALA A 102 8.93 -11.60 2.33
C ALA A 102 8.22 -10.25 2.13
N ALA A 103 8.91 -9.14 2.39
CA ALA A 103 8.40 -7.80 2.12
C ALA A 103 8.27 -7.53 0.62
N VAL A 104 9.25 -7.94 -0.20
CA VAL A 104 9.16 -7.84 -1.67
C VAL A 104 7.90 -8.56 -2.18
N GLN A 105 7.61 -9.76 -1.69
CA GLN A 105 6.42 -10.52 -2.11
C GLN A 105 5.08 -9.82 -1.83
N GLN A 106 5.04 -8.79 -0.98
CA GLN A 106 3.82 -8.00 -0.76
C GLN A 106 3.52 -7.01 -1.89
N LYS A 107 4.52 -6.69 -2.71
CA LYS A 107 4.42 -5.69 -3.77
C LYS A 107 4.62 -6.27 -5.17
N TYR A 108 5.09 -7.51 -5.27
CA TYR A 108 5.40 -8.20 -6.52
C TYR A 108 4.67 -9.56 -6.65
N PRO A 109 4.49 -10.11 -7.86
CA PRO A 109 4.91 -9.55 -9.15
C PRO A 109 4.18 -8.24 -9.48
N ARG A 110 4.84 -7.40 -10.28
CA ARG A 110 4.27 -6.14 -10.79
C ARG A 110 4.18 -6.20 -12.30
N GLU A 111 3.15 -5.56 -12.83
CA GLU A 111 2.92 -5.41 -14.27
C GLU A 111 3.32 -4.01 -14.77
N ASP A 112 3.58 -3.06 -13.85
CA ASP A 112 4.05 -1.73 -14.17
C ASP A 112 5.59 -1.63 -14.12
N THR A 113 6.12 -0.49 -14.54
CA THR A 113 7.55 -0.18 -14.53
C THR A 113 8.06 0.34 -13.19
N THR A 114 7.19 0.44 -12.18
CA THR A 114 7.55 0.95 -10.85
C THR A 114 8.47 -0.02 -10.15
N ILE A 115 9.68 0.43 -9.79
CA ILE A 115 10.57 -0.32 -8.92
C ILE A 115 10.21 0.01 -7.48
N VAL A 116 9.91 -1.02 -6.69
CA VAL A 116 9.65 -0.91 -5.25
C VAL A 116 10.71 -1.69 -4.48
N ILE A 117 11.41 -1.04 -3.54
CA ILE A 117 12.46 -1.68 -2.74
C ILE A 117 12.12 -1.49 -1.25
N PRO A 118 11.97 -2.57 -0.46
CA PRO A 118 11.77 -2.45 0.98
C PRO A 118 13.08 -2.19 1.72
N SER A 119 12.98 -1.46 2.83
CA SER A 119 13.94 -1.45 3.92
C SER A 119 13.22 -1.87 5.19
N LEU A 120 13.86 -2.68 6.04
CA LEU A 120 13.30 -3.12 7.31
C LEU A 120 14.25 -2.82 8.45
N ARG A 121 13.68 -2.63 9.65
CA ARG A 121 14.42 -2.55 10.90
C ARG A 121 13.68 -3.35 11.98
N VAL A 122 14.37 -4.25 12.65
CA VAL A 122 13.74 -5.16 13.62
C VAL A 122 13.56 -4.47 14.99
N TYR A 123 12.35 -4.53 15.53
CA TYR A 123 12.07 -4.19 16.93
C TYR A 123 12.50 -5.31 17.87
N GLY A 124 12.12 -6.54 17.52
CA GLY A 124 12.44 -7.73 18.29
C GLY A 124 11.74 -8.96 17.73
N SER A 125 11.95 -10.09 18.39
CA SER A 125 11.29 -11.34 18.07
C SER A 125 10.84 -12.09 19.32
N PHE A 126 9.78 -12.88 19.20
CA PHE A 126 9.27 -13.75 20.26
C PHE A 126 8.71 -15.03 19.67
N GLU A 127 8.57 -16.06 20.50
CA GLU A 127 8.03 -17.35 20.08
C GLU A 127 6.50 -17.38 20.23
N GLU A 128 5.82 -17.84 19.19
CA GLU A 128 4.37 -18.09 19.18
C GLU A 128 4.09 -19.50 18.67
N GLY A 129 3.97 -20.44 19.61
CA GLY A 129 3.90 -21.86 19.31
C GLY A 129 5.25 -22.40 18.84
N SER A 130 5.30 -22.93 17.61
CA SER A 130 6.53 -23.41 16.96
C SER A 130 7.17 -22.41 15.99
N ARG A 131 6.64 -21.18 15.95
CA ARG A 131 7.05 -20.11 15.03
C ARG A 131 7.75 -19.01 15.80
N THR A 132 8.80 -18.44 15.20
CA THR A 132 9.40 -17.19 15.66
C THR A 132 8.69 -16.03 14.97
N VAL A 133 8.03 -15.17 15.74
CA VAL A 133 7.44 -13.93 15.25
C VAL A 133 8.47 -12.81 15.33
N VAL A 134 8.62 -12.04 14.25
CA VAL A 134 9.52 -10.89 14.18
C VAL A 134 8.71 -9.64 13.85
N ILE A 135 8.84 -8.61 14.69
CA ILE A 135 8.19 -7.31 14.46
C ILE A 135 9.20 -6.34 13.89
N CYS A 136 8.83 -5.69 12.79
CA CYS A 136 9.69 -4.79 12.04
C CYS A 136 9.02 -3.43 11.83
N ASP A 137 9.82 -2.37 11.86
CA ASP A 137 9.60 -1.22 11.01
C ASP A 137 9.81 -1.63 9.55
N LEU A 138 8.94 -1.15 8.67
CA LEU A 138 8.99 -1.38 7.24
C LEU A 138 8.90 -0.04 6.53
N HIS A 139 9.82 0.19 5.60
CA HIS A 139 9.77 1.31 4.66
C HIS A 139 9.80 0.77 3.24
N TYR A 140 8.91 1.24 2.37
CA TYR A 140 9.03 1.01 0.93
C TYR A 140 9.44 2.30 0.23
N ASP A 141 10.53 2.22 -0.53
CA ASP A 141 10.89 3.22 -1.52
C ASP A 141 10.23 2.86 -2.86
N PHE A 142 9.50 3.81 -3.44
CA PHE A 142 8.87 3.71 -4.75
C PHE A 142 9.62 4.59 -5.73
N TYR A 143 10.06 4.01 -6.84
CA TYR A 143 10.76 4.69 -7.92
C TYR A 143 9.89 4.66 -9.18
N TRP A 144 9.14 5.74 -9.41
CA TRP A 144 8.36 5.93 -10.62
C TRP A 144 9.24 6.60 -11.67
N ASP A 145 9.11 6.20 -12.93
CA ASP A 145 9.80 6.83 -14.06
C ASP A 145 11.29 7.10 -13.80
N TYR A 146 11.99 6.14 -13.18
CA TYR A 146 13.35 6.31 -12.66
C TYR A 146 14.41 6.65 -13.74
N THR A 147 14.05 6.50 -15.01
CA THR A 147 14.86 6.86 -16.18
C THR A 147 14.55 8.26 -16.72
N GLY A 148 13.49 8.91 -16.24
CA GLY A 148 13.06 10.23 -16.66
C GLY A 148 13.94 11.36 -16.10
N ALA A 149 13.89 12.51 -16.76
CA ALA A 149 14.39 13.74 -16.14
C ALA A 149 13.60 13.99 -14.84
N ASP A 150 14.30 14.44 -13.79
CA ASP A 150 13.69 14.75 -12.49
C ASP A 150 13.05 13.57 -11.74
N TRP A 151 13.45 12.31 -12.04
CA TRP A 151 12.90 11.12 -11.37
C TRP A 151 13.03 11.14 -9.84
N GLU A 152 14.03 11.83 -9.31
CA GLU A 152 14.23 12.01 -7.87
C GLU A 152 13.02 12.70 -7.20
N TRP A 153 12.30 13.54 -7.95
CA TRP A 153 11.04 14.16 -7.51
C TRP A 153 9.81 13.27 -7.74
N ASN A 154 9.97 12.23 -8.56
CA ASN A 154 8.97 11.19 -8.83
C ASN A 154 9.30 9.91 -8.04
N ALA A 155 9.75 10.07 -6.80
CA ALA A 155 9.92 8.99 -5.85
C ALA A 155 8.99 9.16 -4.65
N GLY A 156 8.63 8.04 -4.02
CA GLY A 156 7.74 8.00 -2.87
C GLY A 156 8.23 7.09 -1.76
N GLY A 157 7.67 7.29 -0.57
CA GLY A 157 7.95 6.48 0.60
C GLY A 157 6.66 6.06 1.31
N MET A 158 6.60 4.81 1.77
CA MET A 158 5.59 4.36 2.73
C MET A 158 6.28 3.73 3.93
N THR A 159 6.01 4.25 5.13
CA THR A 159 6.46 3.62 6.39
C THR A 159 5.27 2.97 7.08
N SER A 160 5.45 1.74 7.57
CA SER A 160 4.46 1.00 8.33
C SER A 160 5.13 0.01 9.30
N TYR A 161 4.34 -0.69 10.10
CA TYR A 161 4.80 -1.86 10.85
C TYR A 161 4.54 -3.13 10.08
N ALA A 162 5.39 -4.14 10.29
CA ALA A 162 5.20 -5.47 9.74
C ALA A 162 5.41 -6.55 10.80
N ARG A 163 4.59 -7.59 10.73
CA ARG A 163 4.70 -8.84 11.49
C ARG A 163 5.10 -9.96 10.54
N ALA A 164 6.26 -10.55 10.75
CA ALA A 164 6.71 -11.73 10.03
C ALA A 164 6.65 -12.96 10.93
N GLU A 165 6.15 -14.07 10.40
CA GLU A 165 6.20 -15.38 11.03
C GLU A 165 7.25 -16.22 10.35
N LEU A 166 8.24 -16.68 11.11
CA LEU A 166 9.35 -17.47 10.63
C LEU A 166 9.28 -18.89 11.22
N GLU A 167 9.59 -19.87 10.37
CA GLU A 167 9.82 -21.25 10.78
C GLU A 167 11.24 -21.67 10.40
N THR A 168 11.83 -22.57 11.20
CA THR A 168 13.10 -23.20 10.82
C THR A 168 12.83 -24.47 10.03
N GLN A 169 13.24 -24.47 8.76
CA GLN A 169 13.15 -25.63 7.87
C GLN A 169 14.56 -26.00 7.38
N ASN A 170 14.97 -27.25 7.62
CA ASN A 170 16.31 -27.75 7.24
C ASN A 170 17.48 -26.87 7.73
N GLY A 171 17.33 -26.22 8.89
CA GLY A 171 18.35 -25.35 9.47
C GLY A 171 18.40 -23.92 8.91
N ALA A 172 17.47 -23.55 8.03
CA ALA A 172 17.30 -22.19 7.53
C ALA A 172 15.94 -21.62 7.96
N GLU A 173 15.88 -20.31 8.18
CA GLU A 173 14.61 -19.61 8.42
C GLU A 173 13.84 -19.45 7.11
N VAL A 174 12.53 -19.66 7.17
CA VAL A 174 11.58 -19.45 6.07
C VAL A 174 10.44 -18.61 6.59
N CYS A 175 10.06 -17.56 5.86
CA CYS A 175 8.91 -16.74 6.19
C CYS A 175 7.63 -17.45 5.73
N THR A 176 6.75 -17.78 6.66
CA THR A 176 5.48 -18.48 6.40
C THR A 176 4.26 -17.56 6.48
N GLY A 177 4.43 -16.38 7.06
CA GLY A 177 3.40 -15.34 7.12
C GLY A 177 4.05 -13.96 7.18
N PHE A 178 3.49 -12.98 6.48
CA PHE A 178 3.95 -11.60 6.51
C PHE A 178 2.75 -10.67 6.42
N GLU A 179 2.54 -9.85 7.45
CA GLU A 179 1.41 -8.93 7.55
C GLU A 179 1.94 -7.51 7.76
N ILE A 180 1.39 -6.56 7.00
CA ILE A 180 1.67 -5.13 7.14
C ILE A 180 0.48 -4.51 7.87
N LEU A 181 0.75 -3.61 8.82
CA LEU A 181 -0.29 -2.80 9.47
C LEU A 181 -1.21 -2.17 8.40
N PRO A 182 -2.53 -2.44 8.43
CA PRO A 182 -3.46 -1.91 7.44
C PRO A 182 -3.57 -0.38 7.46
N ASP A 183 -3.79 0.22 6.29
CA ASP A 183 -4.03 1.64 6.15
C ASP A 183 -5.32 2.07 6.88
N GLY A 184 -5.25 3.19 7.60
CA GLY A 184 -6.42 3.79 8.26
C GLY A 184 -6.87 3.12 9.56
N GLU A 185 -6.19 2.07 10.02
CA GLU A 185 -6.51 1.39 11.29
C GLU A 185 -5.76 1.92 12.51
N GLY A 186 -6.36 1.68 13.69
CA GLY A 186 -5.81 2.10 14.97
C GLY A 186 -4.54 1.33 15.32
N THR A 187 -3.38 1.91 14.99
CA THR A 187 -2.04 1.38 15.25
C THR A 187 -1.88 0.76 16.64
N SER A 188 -2.45 1.39 17.67
CA SER A 188 -2.45 0.89 19.05
C SER A 188 -3.10 -0.50 19.16
N TYR A 189 -4.28 -0.71 18.57
CA TYR A 189 -4.95 -2.02 18.62
C TYR A 189 -4.19 -3.07 17.83
N TRP A 190 -3.66 -2.71 16.66
CA TRP A 190 -2.83 -3.64 15.89
C TRP A 190 -1.58 -4.06 16.67
N ILE A 191 -0.88 -3.12 17.33
CA ILE A 191 0.28 -3.42 18.18
C ILE A 191 -0.12 -4.36 19.33
N HIS A 192 -1.23 -4.09 19.99
CA HIS A 192 -1.75 -4.96 21.07
C HIS A 192 -1.94 -6.40 20.60
N ASP A 193 -2.61 -6.58 19.46
CA ASP A 193 -3.03 -7.89 18.99
C ASP A 193 -1.90 -8.68 18.30
N ASN A 194 -0.92 -7.98 17.70
CA ASN A 194 0.08 -8.60 16.82
C ASN A 194 1.50 -8.65 17.40
N CYS A 195 1.85 -7.76 18.34
CA CYS A 195 3.24 -7.61 18.79
C CYS A 195 3.58 -8.38 20.07
N GLY A 196 2.61 -9.10 20.65
CA GLY A 196 2.81 -10.00 21.78
C GLY A 196 3.57 -9.33 22.95
N PRO A 197 4.64 -9.95 23.48
CA PRO A 197 5.40 -9.41 24.61
C PRO A 197 6.20 -8.13 24.30
N LEU A 198 6.29 -7.72 23.04
CA LEU A 198 6.92 -6.46 22.66
C LEU A 198 5.97 -5.26 22.84
N ALA A 199 4.67 -5.49 22.89
CA ALA A 199 3.68 -4.44 23.09
C ALA A 199 3.66 -4.00 24.55
N ALA A 200 3.70 -2.69 24.80
CA ALA A 200 3.54 -2.11 26.12
C ALA A 200 2.59 -0.91 26.08
N GLN A 201 1.84 -0.68 27.16
CA GLN A 201 1.03 0.54 27.28
C GLN A 201 1.91 1.72 27.69
N ASN A 202 1.75 2.84 26.98
CA ASN A 202 2.33 4.13 27.38
C ASN A 202 1.45 4.84 28.44
N ALA A 203 1.86 6.03 28.89
CA ALA A 203 1.14 6.81 29.90
C ALA A 203 -0.29 7.20 29.50
N ASP A 204 -0.58 7.26 28.19
CA ASP A 204 -1.90 7.59 27.65
C ASP A 204 -2.79 6.34 27.46
N GLY A 205 -2.29 5.15 27.83
CA GLY A 205 -2.98 3.87 27.66
C GLY A 205 -2.92 3.29 26.24
N ASN A 206 -2.14 3.89 25.33
CA ASN A 206 -1.93 3.36 23.99
C ASN A 206 -0.88 2.25 24.01
N TRP A 207 -1.11 1.19 23.24
CA TRP A 207 -0.12 0.16 23.01
C TRP A 207 0.90 0.65 22.00
N VAL A 208 2.17 0.57 22.40
CA VAL A 208 3.32 1.02 21.62
C VAL A 208 4.40 -0.05 21.63
N LEU A 209 5.32 0.05 20.68
CA LEU A 209 6.55 -0.73 20.67
C LEU A 209 7.68 0.03 21.39
N PRO A 210 8.66 -0.68 21.99
CA PRO A 210 9.89 -0.06 22.45
C PRO A 210 10.67 0.55 21.29
N GLU A 211 11.75 1.27 21.55
CA GLU A 211 12.65 1.69 20.47
C GLU A 211 13.21 0.47 19.72
N ALA A 212 13.31 0.57 18.39
CA ALA A 212 13.80 -0.53 17.57
C ALA A 212 15.27 -0.84 17.88
N ALA A 213 15.60 -2.12 18.04
CA ALA A 213 16.92 -2.55 18.49
C ALA A 213 17.96 -2.69 17.36
N GLY A 214 17.52 -2.73 16.10
CA GLY A 214 18.38 -2.98 14.94
C GLY A 214 18.68 -1.75 14.09
N GLU A 215 19.64 -1.91 13.17
CA GLU A 215 19.85 -0.98 12.06
C GLU A 215 18.91 -1.31 10.89
N TRP A 216 18.66 -0.31 10.05
CA TRP A 216 17.93 -0.53 8.79
C TRP A 216 18.73 -1.41 7.83
N PHE A 217 18.04 -2.32 7.14
CA PHE A 217 18.60 -3.11 6.06
C PHE A 217 17.63 -3.20 4.87
N PRO A 218 18.13 -3.20 3.61
CA PRO A 218 19.53 -2.97 3.24
C PRO A 218 20.01 -1.57 3.63
N ALA A 219 21.26 -1.48 4.10
CA ALA A 219 21.84 -0.22 4.51
C ALA A 219 22.42 0.50 3.28
N GLY A 220 22.12 1.79 3.11
CA GLY A 220 22.67 2.56 2.01
C GLY A 220 21.80 3.76 1.66
N LYS A 221 22.42 4.77 1.03
CA LYS A 221 21.71 6.00 0.60
C LYS A 221 21.07 5.88 -0.78
N ASN A 222 21.39 4.85 -1.56
CA ASN A 222 20.91 4.70 -2.92
C ASN A 222 20.58 3.22 -3.24
N LEU A 223 19.39 2.81 -2.80
CA LEU A 223 18.90 1.44 -2.99
C LEU A 223 18.59 1.15 -4.46
N LEU A 224 18.06 2.13 -5.18
CA LEU A 224 17.82 2.02 -6.62
C LEU A 224 19.12 1.70 -7.37
N GLN A 225 20.19 2.47 -7.14
CA GLN A 225 21.47 2.20 -7.82
C GLN A 225 22.01 0.82 -7.47
N THR A 226 21.91 0.40 -6.21
CA THR A 226 22.35 -0.95 -5.78
C THR A 226 21.60 -2.04 -6.53
N TYR A 227 20.29 -1.87 -6.69
CA TYR A 227 19.46 -2.77 -7.48
C TYR A 227 19.86 -2.79 -8.96
N LEU A 228 19.99 -1.62 -9.59
CA LEU A 228 20.38 -1.49 -11.00
C LEU A 228 21.78 -2.08 -11.29
N ASP A 229 22.73 -1.86 -10.38
CA ASP A 229 24.08 -2.45 -10.47
C ASP A 229 24.02 -3.98 -10.40
N ALA A 230 23.15 -4.53 -9.56
CA ALA A 230 22.92 -5.97 -9.50
C ALA A 230 22.30 -6.53 -10.80
N LEU A 231 21.48 -5.74 -11.51
CA LEU A 231 20.92 -6.12 -12.82
C LEU A 231 21.97 -6.16 -13.94
N ALA A 232 23.01 -5.33 -13.86
CA ALA A 232 24.08 -5.28 -14.85
C ALA A 232 25.01 -6.51 -14.82
N VAL A 233 24.97 -7.30 -13.74
CA VAL A 233 25.67 -8.58 -13.66
C VAL A 233 24.85 -9.62 -14.44
N PRO A 234 25.44 -10.46 -15.32
CA PRO A 234 24.68 -11.41 -16.12
C PRO A 234 23.89 -12.38 -15.23
N TRP A 235 22.57 -12.19 -15.19
CA TRP A 235 21.63 -13.06 -14.49
C TRP A 235 21.56 -14.41 -15.19
N LYS A 236 21.91 -15.49 -14.49
CA LYS A 236 21.56 -16.84 -14.94
C LYS A 236 20.05 -17.00 -14.76
N LYS A 237 19.33 -17.01 -15.89
CA LYS A 237 17.94 -17.49 -15.96
C LYS A 237 17.84 -18.95 -15.55
#